data_AF-A0A6I2W5H2-F1
#
_entry.id   AF-A0A6I2W5H2-F1
#
_cell.length_a   1.000
_cell.length_b   1.000
_cell.length_c   1.000
_cell.angle_alpha   90.00
_cell.angle_beta   90.00
_cell.angle_gamma   90.00
#
_symmetry.space_group_name_H-M   'P 1'
#
loop_
_entity.id
_entity.type
_entity.pdbx_description
1 polymer ?
#
loop_
_entity_poly.entity_id
_entity_poly.type
_entity_poly.pdbx_seq_one_letter_code
_entity_poly.pdbx_strand_id
1 'polypeptide(L)' 'MSDQIAITGISGFGHHGVLESERVHGQNFSADVTIFLNTRAAGESDDL' A
#
# COMPACT_ATOMS: atom_id res chain seq x y z
N MET A 1 17.71 -7.91 -12.19
CA MET A 1 16.66 -6.94 -11.81
C MET A 1 15.47 -7.75 -11.34
N SER A 2 14.92 -7.46 -10.16
CA SER A 2 13.68 -8.09 -9.66
C SER A 2 12.49 -7.33 -10.22
N ASP A 3 11.44 -8.02 -10.63
CA ASP A 3 10.18 -7.36 -10.96
C ASP A 3 9.54 -6.79 -9.68
N GLN A 4 8.69 -5.78 -9.85
CA GLN A 4 8.00 -5.11 -8.74
C GLN A 4 6.59 -4.67 -9.14
N ILE A 5 5.68 -4.69 -8.18
CA ILE A 5 4.36 -4.04 -8.26
C ILE A 5 4.37 -2.88 -7.27
N ALA A 6 4.13 -1.67 -7.78
CA ALA A 6 4.05 -0.45 -7.00
C ALA A 6 2.60 0.03 -6.93
N ILE A 7 2.09 0.23 -5.72
CA ILE A 7 0.78 0.82 -5.44
C ILE A 7 1.04 2.14 -4.74
N THR A 8 0.69 3.25 -5.39
CA THR A 8 0.93 4.60 -4.87
C THR A 8 -0.36 5.32 -4.53
N GLY A 9 -0.32 6.17 -3.51
CA GLY A 9 -1.44 7.03 -3.14
C GLY A 9 -2.60 6.30 -2.46
N ILE A 10 -2.35 5.14 -1.84
CA ILE A 10 -3.34 4.51 -0.97
C ILE A 10 -3.66 5.52 0.12
N SER A 11 -4.93 5.87 0.29
CA SER A 11 -5.36 6.81 1.31
C SER A 11 -6.57 6.28 2.06
N GLY A 12 -6.68 6.62 3.34
CA GLY A 12 -7.79 6.21 4.19
C GLY A 12 -7.81 6.97 5.50
N PHE A 13 -8.98 7.02 6.12
CA PHE A 13 -9.14 7.64 7.44
C PHE A 13 -8.87 6.62 8.54
N GLY A 14 -8.12 7.01 9.58
CA GLY A 14 -7.75 6.12 10.68
C GLY A 14 -7.58 6.84 12.01
N HIS A 15 -7.58 6.06 13.09
CA HIS A 15 -7.47 6.53 14.47
C HIS A 15 -6.14 6.09 15.11
N HIS A 16 -5.06 6.29 14.36
CA HIS A 16 -3.70 5.99 14.78
C HIS A 16 -2.97 7.27 15.17
N GLY A 17 -2.02 7.15 16.10
CA GLY A 17 -1.28 8.29 16.64
C GLY A 17 -0.87 8.06 18.09
N VAL A 18 0.13 8.81 18.55
CA VAL A 18 0.64 8.73 19.93
C VAL A 18 -0.24 9.55 20.87
N LEU A 19 -0.81 10.65 20.38
CA LEU A 19 -1.63 11.56 21.17
C LEU A 19 -3.06 11.04 21.29
N GLU A 20 -3.68 11.28 22.44
CA GLU A 20 -5.09 10.94 22.67
C GLU A 20 -6.02 11.62 21.65
N SER A 21 -5.72 12.86 21.28
CA SER A 21 -6.48 13.60 20.27
C SER A 21 -6.44 12.94 18.90
N GLU A 22 -5.32 12.34 18.49
CA GLU A 22 -5.19 11.63 17.20
C GLU A 22 -6.05 10.37 17.19
N ARG A 23 -6.09 9.65 18.31
CA ARG A 23 -6.88 8.43 18.46
C ARG A 23 -8.38 8.72 18.54
N VAL A 24 -8.76 9.85 19.13
CA VAL A 24 -10.18 10.25 19.26
C VAL A 24 -10.71 10.85 17.95
N HIS A 25 -10.01 11.83 17.39
CA HIS A 25 -10.50 12.55 16.21
C HIS A 25 -10.17 11.85 14.90
N GLY A 26 -9.10 11.05 14.87
CA GLY A 26 -8.61 10.43 13.65
C GLY A 26 -7.99 11.43 12.67
N GLN A 27 -7.41 10.90 11.60
CA GLN A 27 -6.81 11.68 10.51
C GLN A 27 -6.72 10.85 9.23
N ASN A 28 -6.45 11.52 8.11
CA ASN A 28 -6.14 10.84 6.85
C ASN A 28 -4.69 10.31 6.87
N PHE A 29 -4.52 9.05 6.52
CA PHE A 29 -3.25 8.40 6.30
C PHE A 29 -3.07 8.12 4.82
N SER A 30 -1.83 8.20 4.35
CA SER A 30 -1.46 7.72 3.02
C SER A 30 -0.27 6.78 3.08
N ALA A 31 -0.23 5.83 2.16
CA ALA A 31 0.87 4.89 2.03
C ALA A 31 1.14 4.56 0.57
N ASP A 32 2.43 4.34 0.29
CA ASP A 32 2.90 3.73 -0.94
C ASP A 32 3.47 2.36 -0.61
N VAL A 33 3.13 1.35 -1.42
CA VAL A 33 3.50 -0.05 -1.19
C VAL A 33 4.23 -0.57 -2.42
N THR A 34 5.41 -1.17 -2.20
CA THR A 34 6.17 -1.86 -3.25
C THR A 34 6.30 -3.33 -2.88
N ILE A 35 5.85 -4.20 -3.77
CA ILE A 35 5.93 -5.67 -3.62
C ILE A 35 6.95 -6.18 -4.64
N PHE A 36 7.95 -6.90 -4.16
CA PHE A 36 8.95 -7.56 -5.00
C PHE A 36 8.56 -9.02 -5.18
N LEU A 37 8.30 -9.42 -6.43
CA LEU A 37 7.91 -10.76 -6.82
C LEU A 37 8.27 -10.99 -8.29
N ASN A 38 8.34 -12.25 -8.74
CA ASN A 38 8.55 -12.57 -10.16
C ASN A 38 7.21 -12.52 -10.89
N THR A 39 7.09 -11.67 -11.92
CA THR A 39 5.84 -11.48 -12.68
C THR A 39 5.82 -12.22 -14.02
N ARG A 40 6.87 -13.00 -14.32
CA ARG A 40 7.03 -13.72 -15.60
C ARG A 40 5.84 -14.62 -15.93
N ALA A 41 5.40 -15.44 -14.99
CA ALA A 41 4.31 -16.39 -15.22
C ALA A 41 2.99 -15.69 -15.59
N ALA A 42 2.66 -14.59 -14.88
CA ALA A 42 1.50 -13.77 -15.20
C ALA A 42 1.64 -13.11 -16.59
N GLY A 43 2.84 -12.60 -16.92
CA GLY A 43 3.10 -11.99 -18.23
C GLY A 43 3.07 -12.97 -19.41
N GLU A 44 3.39 -14.25 -19.20
CA GLU A 44 3.37 -15.29 -20.24
C GLU A 44 1.96 -15.86 -20.48
N SER A 45 1.14 -15.94 -19.43
CA SER A 45 -0.19 -16.54 -19.49
C SER A 45 -1.34 -15.54 -19.66
N ASP A 46 -1.10 -14.25 -19.39
CA ASP A 46 -2.13 -13.21 -19.27
C ASP A 46 -3.21 -13.57 -18.22
N ASP A 47 -2.84 -14.40 -17.24
CA ASP A 47 -3.66 -14.79 -16.09
C ASP A 47 -3.15 -14.05 -14.84
N LEU A 48 -4.03 -13.24 -14.23
CA LEU A 48 -3.73 -12.28 -13.16
C LEU A 48 -4.27 -12.72 -11.80
#